data_AF-A0A0G1C0G3-F1
#
_entry.id   AF-A0A0G1C0G3-F1
#
_cell.length_a   1.000
_cell.length_b   1.000
_cell.length_c   1.000
_cell.angle_alpha   90.00
_cell.angle_beta   90.00
_cell.angle_gamma   90.00
#
_symmetry.space_group_name_H-M   'P 1'
#
loop_
_entity.id
_entity.type
_entity.pdbx_description
1 polymer ?
#
loop_
_entity_poly.entity_id
_entity_poly.type
_entity_poly.pdbx_seq_one_letter_code
_entity_poly.pdbx_strand_id
1 'polypeptide(L)'
;MKKNGFTLIELLVTMGIIAVLTGMAIFNFNQARARARDVQRKSDLSQLQKALELYRNDNNGKYPATLSTADQTTYLINGGYSTVVFLDPKGSTWANYVYTALNSNLSYSITACLENTADSTKLVPVVACGGTTNTGVIYQVNNQ
;
A
#
# COMPACT_ATOMS: atom_id res chain seq x y z
N MET A 1 36.05 -9.46 -47.31
CA MET A 1 35.81 -9.51 -45.85
C MET A 1 34.81 -10.64 -45.57
N LYS A 2 35.21 -11.72 -44.89
CA LYS A 2 34.27 -12.79 -44.50
C LYS A 2 33.49 -12.33 -43.27
N LYS A 3 32.16 -12.32 -43.37
CA LYS A 3 31.27 -12.13 -42.21
C LYS A 3 31.13 -13.47 -41.49
N ASN A 4 31.47 -13.51 -40.21
CA ASN A 4 31.19 -14.65 -39.35
C ASN A 4 29.71 -14.60 -38.98
N GLY A 5 28.94 -15.62 -39.35
CA GLY A 5 27.54 -15.79 -38.94
C GLY A 5 27.45 -16.68 -37.71
N PHE A 6 26.43 -16.45 -36.88
CA PHE A 6 26.11 -17.33 -35.75
C PHE A 6 25.69 -18.72 -36.24
N THR A 7 26.07 -19.75 -35.48
CA THR A 7 25.62 -21.12 -35.73
C THR A 7 24.20 -21.34 -35.19
N LEU A 8 23.48 -22.29 -35.78
CA LEU A 8 22.12 -22.66 -35.31
C LEU A 8 22.13 -23.14 -33.85
N ILE A 9 23.21 -23.82 -33.43
CA ILE A 9 23.32 -24.32 -32.06
C ILE A 9 23.56 -23.18 -31.06
N GLU A 10 24.32 -22.15 -31.43
CA GLU A 10 24.48 -20.96 -30.58
C GLU A 10 23.16 -20.24 -30.37
N LEU A 11 22.34 -20.10 -31.42
CA LEU A 11 21.03 -19.47 -31.30
C LEU A 11 20.10 -20.30 -30.39
N LEU A 12 20.13 -21.63 -30.53
CA LEU A 12 19.30 -22.55 -29.75
C LEU A 12 19.66 -22.52 -28.26
N VAL A 13 20.96 -22.62 -27.93
CA VAL A 13 21.44 -22.57 -26.54
C VAL A 13 21.10 -21.23 -25.89
N THR A 14 21.25 -20.13 -26.63
CA THR A 14 20.96 -18.78 -26.12
C THR A 14 19.49 -18.61 -25.76
N MET A 15 18.58 -19.04 -26.62
CA MET A 15 17.15 -19.00 -26.31
C MET A 15 16.79 -19.90 -25.12
N GLY A 16 17.45 -21.05 -24.98
CA GLY A 16 17.30 -21.92 -23.80
C GLY A 16 17.70 -21.23 -22.50
N ILE A 17 18.84 -20.53 -22.48
CA ILE A 17 19.30 -19.79 -21.29
C ILE A 17 18.35 -18.63 -20.97
N ILE A 18 17.91 -17.86 -21.97
CA ILE A 18 16.98 -16.74 -21.78
C ILE A 18 15.65 -17.24 -21.20
N ALA A 19 15.13 -18.38 -21.66
CA ALA A 19 13.88 -18.95 -21.15
C ALA A 19 13.96 -19.29 -19.65
N VAL A 20 15.08 -19.87 -19.20
CA VAL A 20 15.28 -20.21 -17.78
C VAL A 20 15.42 -18.95 -16.93
N LEU A 21 16.25 -17.98 -17.36
CA LEU A 21 16.47 -16.74 -16.63
C LEU A 21 15.18 -15.91 -16.51
N THR A 22 14.41 -15.81 -17.58
CA THR A 22 13.14 -15.05 -17.59
C THR A 22 12.07 -15.72 -16.73
N GLY A 23 11.99 -17.05 -16.72
CA GLY A 23 11.06 -17.78 -15.86
C GLY A 23 11.26 -17.49 -14.37
N MET A 24 12.51 -17.47 -13.90
CA MET A 24 12.82 -17.16 -12.50
C MET A 24 12.58 -15.69 -12.15
N ALA A 25 12.80 -14.77 -13.10
CA ALA A 25 12.66 -13.34 -12.86
C ALA A 25 11.22 -12.91 -12.55
N ILE A 26 10.21 -13.54 -13.16
CA ILE A 26 8.79 -13.16 -13.02
C ILE A 26 8.29 -13.30 -11.58
N PHE A 27 8.64 -14.41 -10.90
CA PHE A 27 8.18 -14.66 -9.52
C PHE A 27 8.75 -13.64 -8.53
N ASN A 28 10.04 -13.32 -8.66
CA ASN A 28 10.69 -12.32 -7.81
C ASN A 28 10.13 -10.92 -8.04
N PHE A 29 9.82 -10.59 -9.30
CA PHE A 29 9.28 -9.29 -9.66
C PHE A 29 7.88 -9.03 -9.08
N ASN A 30 7.00 -10.04 -9.06
CA ASN A 30 5.68 -9.92 -8.46
C ASN A 30 5.74 -9.65 -6.95
N GLN A 31 6.62 -10.35 -6.22
CA GLN A 31 6.85 -10.10 -4.80
C GLN A 31 7.46 -8.71 -4.54
N ALA A 32 8.41 -8.28 -5.37
CA ALA A 32 9.01 -6.96 -5.26
C ALA A 32 7.97 -5.84 -5.44
N ARG A 33 7.04 -5.98 -6.40
CA ARG A 33 5.92 -5.05 -6.58
C ARG A 33 4.98 -5.02 -5.37
N ALA A 34 4.67 -6.17 -4.78
CA ALA A 34 3.84 -6.25 -3.58
C ALA A 34 4.47 -5.51 -2.39
N ARG A 35 5.77 -5.74 -2.14
CA ARG A 35 6.53 -5.02 -1.10
C ARG A 35 6.59 -3.52 -1.36
N ALA A 36 6.78 -3.10 -2.61
CA ALA A 36 6.79 -1.67 -2.97
C ALA A 36 5.44 -1.01 -2.66
N ARG A 37 4.31 -1.68 -2.96
CA ARG A 37 2.98 -1.19 -2.59
C ARG A 37 2.79 -1.15 -1.08
N ASP A 38 3.26 -2.14 -0.33
CA ASP A 38 3.21 -2.14 1.14
C ASP A 38 4.00 -0.96 1.74
N VAL A 39 5.17 -0.63 1.19
CA VAL A 39 5.93 0.56 1.57
C VAL A 39 5.14 1.83 1.28
N GLN A 40 4.51 1.93 0.11
CA GLN A 40 3.64 3.06 -0.22
C GLN A 40 2.48 3.18 0.78
N ARG A 41 1.79 2.09 1.11
CA ARG A 41 0.68 2.09 2.08
C ARG A 41 1.09 2.61 3.44
N LYS A 42 2.26 2.19 3.94
CA LYS A 42 2.80 2.69 5.22
C LYS A 42 3.15 4.17 5.15
N SER A 43 3.71 4.62 4.03
CA SER A 43 3.99 6.03 3.78
C SER A 43 2.72 6.87 3.73
N ASP A 44 1.68 6.38 3.05
CA ASP A 44 0.37 7.02 2.95
C ASP A 44 -0.28 7.17 4.33
N LEU A 45 -0.29 6.11 5.16
CA LEU A 45 -0.81 6.21 6.53
C LEU A 45 -0.02 7.22 7.38
N SER A 46 1.30 7.30 7.19
CA SER A 46 2.14 8.27 7.90
C SER A 46 1.83 9.72 7.48
N GLN A 47 1.56 9.95 6.19
CA GLN A 47 1.14 11.25 5.67
C GLN A 47 -0.27 11.61 6.12
N LEU A 48 -1.19 10.64 6.10
CA LEU A 48 -2.55 10.80 6.59
C LEU A 48 -2.58 11.14 8.08
N GLN A 49 -1.76 10.48 8.90
CA GLN A 49 -1.60 10.83 10.31
C GLN A 49 -1.18 12.30 10.48
N LYS A 50 -0.19 12.79 9.72
CA LYS A 50 0.21 14.20 9.77
C LYS A 50 -0.93 15.14 9.38
N ALA A 51 -1.68 14.82 8.33
CA ALA A 51 -2.83 15.62 7.92
C ALA A 51 -3.92 15.66 9.00
N LEU A 52 -4.15 14.54 9.70
CA LEU A 52 -5.09 14.46 10.82
C LEU A 52 -4.64 15.29 12.02
N GLU A 53 -3.35 15.28 12.36
CA GLU A 53 -2.80 16.13 13.43
C GLU A 53 -2.95 17.62 13.11
N LEU A 54 -2.70 18.01 11.85
CA LEU A 54 -2.92 19.40 11.42
C LEU A 54 -4.41 19.77 11.53
N TYR A 55 -5.31 18.91 11.04
CA TYR A 55 -6.75 19.10 11.18
C TYR A 55 -7.13 19.31 12.66
N ARG A 56 -6.61 18.48 13.57
CA ARG A 56 -6.92 18.57 15.00
C ARG A 56 -6.54 19.91 15.60
N ASN A 57 -5.37 20.44 15.24
CA ASN A 57 -4.87 21.73 15.74
C ASN A 57 -5.84 22.87 15.43
N ASP A 58 -6.48 22.81 14.25
CA ASP A 58 -7.39 23.85 13.78
C ASP A 58 -8.85 23.60 14.18
N ASN A 59 -9.21 22.36 14.56
CA ASN A 59 -10.59 21.95 14.87
C ASN A 59 -10.82 21.65 16.36
N ASN A 60 -10.44 22.58 17.23
CA ASN A 60 -10.67 22.52 18.67
C ASN A 60 -10.15 21.23 19.33
N GLY A 61 -9.05 20.67 18.84
CA GLY A 61 -8.46 19.45 19.41
C GLY A 61 -9.20 18.16 19.06
N LYS A 62 -10.13 18.19 18.08
CA LYS A 62 -10.89 17.02 17.64
C LYS A 62 -10.51 16.58 16.22
N TYR A 63 -10.54 15.27 16.02
CA TYR A 63 -10.41 14.64 14.71
C TYR A 63 -11.75 14.64 13.94
N PRO A 64 -11.73 14.36 12.63
CA PRO A 64 -12.95 14.13 11.86
C PRO A 64 -13.78 12.98 12.44
N ALA A 65 -15.11 13.10 12.46
CA ALA A 65 -15.98 12.01 12.93
C ALA A 65 -15.95 10.79 12.01
N THR A 66 -15.84 11.05 10.70
CA THR A 66 -15.71 10.05 9.65
C THR A 66 -14.64 10.50 8.68
N LEU A 67 -14.00 9.55 8.01
CA LEU A 67 -13.03 9.82 6.97
C LEU A 67 -13.10 8.79 5.85
N SER A 68 -14.26 8.73 5.18
CA SER A 68 -14.39 8.06 3.89
C SER A 68 -13.57 8.77 2.80
N THR A 69 -13.46 8.15 1.62
CA THR A 69 -12.80 8.77 0.47
C THR A 69 -13.38 10.15 0.12
N ALA A 70 -14.70 10.32 0.22
CA ALA A 70 -15.35 11.62 -0.03
C ALA A 70 -15.05 12.62 1.11
N ASP A 71 -15.04 12.15 2.35
CA ASP A 71 -14.73 12.96 3.53
C ASP A 71 -13.29 13.50 3.50
N GLN A 72 -12.34 12.75 2.94
CA GLN A 72 -10.95 13.23 2.77
C GLN A 72 -10.91 14.52 1.93
N THR A 73 -11.66 14.61 0.85
CA THR A 73 -11.72 15.82 0.03
C THR A 73 -12.30 16.99 0.82
N THR A 74 -13.38 16.75 1.56
CA THR A 74 -14.08 17.78 2.33
C THR A 74 -13.26 18.27 3.52
N TYR A 75 -12.71 17.36 4.32
CA TYR A 75 -12.05 17.71 5.59
C TYR A 75 -10.55 17.94 5.44
N LEU A 76 -9.85 17.16 4.62
CA LEU A 76 -8.40 17.26 4.49
C LEU A 76 -7.97 18.17 3.35
N ILE A 77 -8.57 18.03 2.17
CA ILE A 77 -8.12 18.77 0.98
C ILE A 77 -8.64 20.21 0.98
N ASN A 78 -9.96 20.38 1.09
CA ASN A 78 -10.55 21.73 1.17
C ASN A 78 -10.13 22.46 2.45
N GLY A 79 -9.80 21.71 3.51
CA GLY A 79 -9.20 22.23 4.73
C GLY A 79 -7.72 22.60 4.61
N GLY A 80 -7.04 22.25 3.51
CA GLY A 80 -5.63 22.59 3.26
C GLY A 80 -4.61 21.71 3.98
N TYR A 81 -5.04 20.61 4.61
CA TYR A 81 -4.18 19.69 5.38
C TYR A 81 -3.55 18.58 4.54
N SER A 82 -4.09 18.31 3.35
CA SER A 82 -3.56 17.37 2.36
C SER A 82 -3.80 17.89 0.95
N THR A 83 -2.97 17.49 0.00
CA THR A 83 -3.15 17.77 -1.44
C THR A 83 -3.61 16.53 -2.21
N VAL A 84 -3.68 15.37 -1.55
CA VAL A 84 -3.99 14.09 -2.17
C VAL A 84 -5.12 13.38 -1.44
N VAL A 85 -5.90 12.60 -2.20
CA VAL A 85 -6.81 11.60 -1.66
C VAL A 85 -6.03 10.30 -1.51
N PHE A 86 -6.00 9.76 -0.30
CA PHE A 86 -5.32 8.51 0.00
C PHE A 86 -6.20 7.33 -0.41
N LEU A 87 -5.69 6.53 -1.36
CA LEU A 87 -6.33 5.34 -1.92
C LEU A 87 -5.34 4.18 -1.96
N ASP A 88 -5.83 2.94 -1.85
CA ASP A 88 -4.96 1.78 -1.96
C ASP A 88 -4.32 1.71 -3.37
N PRO A 89 -3.01 1.45 -3.50
CA PRO A 89 -2.33 1.39 -4.80
C PRO A 89 -2.85 0.29 -5.74
N LYS A 90 -3.57 -0.73 -5.24
CA LYS A 90 -4.21 -1.75 -6.09
C LYS A 90 -5.69 -1.46 -6.37
N GLY A 91 -6.22 -0.35 -5.88
CA GLY A 91 -7.59 0.11 -6.12
C GLY A 91 -8.66 -0.86 -5.59
N SER A 92 -9.79 -0.93 -6.31
CA SER A 92 -11.04 -1.62 -5.91
C SER A 92 -10.92 -3.11 -5.53
N THR A 93 -9.80 -3.76 -5.83
CA THR A 93 -9.58 -5.18 -5.48
C THR A 93 -9.03 -5.39 -4.07
N TRP A 94 -8.70 -4.30 -3.36
CA TRP A 94 -8.35 -4.28 -1.95
C TRP A 94 -9.22 -3.30 -1.17
N ALA A 95 -9.29 -3.48 0.15
CA ALA A 95 -9.94 -2.52 1.02
C ALA A 95 -9.13 -1.21 1.02
N ASN A 96 -9.81 -0.08 0.82
CA ASN A 96 -9.23 1.25 1.02
C ASN A 96 -8.76 1.41 2.49
N TYR A 97 -7.96 2.44 2.74
CA TYR A 97 -7.59 2.81 4.11
C TYR A 97 -8.84 3.04 4.96
N VAL A 98 -8.90 2.37 6.11
CA VAL A 98 -10.05 2.47 7.03
C VAL A 98 -9.66 3.37 8.18
N TYR A 99 -10.48 4.40 8.40
CA TYR A 99 -10.39 5.32 9.53
C TYR A 99 -11.52 5.06 10.51
N THR A 100 -11.18 5.00 11.79
CA THR A 100 -12.13 4.86 12.90
C THR A 100 -11.84 5.93 13.93
N ALA A 101 -12.77 6.87 14.11
CA ALA A 101 -12.73 7.82 15.23
C ALA A 101 -13.07 7.09 16.54
N LEU A 102 -12.36 7.44 17.61
CA LEU A 102 -12.49 6.88 18.94
C LEU A 102 -12.65 8.02 19.96
N ASN A 103 -13.11 7.69 21.18
CA ASN A 103 -13.17 8.64 22.29
C ASN A 103 -13.86 9.96 21.94
N SER A 104 -15.00 9.91 21.24
CA SER A 104 -15.73 11.11 20.76
C SER A 104 -14.87 12.05 19.91
N ASN A 105 -14.08 11.47 19.00
CA ASN A 105 -13.15 12.13 18.07
C ASN A 105 -11.92 12.74 18.73
N LEU A 106 -11.54 12.29 19.92
CA LEU A 106 -10.30 12.70 20.58
C LEU A 106 -9.11 11.82 20.21
N SER A 107 -9.38 10.60 19.74
CA SER A 107 -8.38 9.63 19.30
C SER A 107 -8.85 8.99 18.00
N TYR A 108 -7.97 8.32 17.27
CA TYR A 108 -8.35 7.57 16.06
C TYR A 108 -7.47 6.35 15.83
N SER A 109 -7.95 5.44 14.99
CA SER A 109 -7.19 4.35 14.39
C SER A 109 -7.31 4.43 12.87
N ILE A 110 -6.17 4.39 12.18
CA ILE A 110 -6.11 4.22 10.72
C ILE A 110 -5.46 2.88 10.40
N THR A 111 -6.03 2.17 9.43
CA THR A 111 -5.55 0.84 9.03
C THR A 111 -5.39 0.71 7.53
N ALA A 112 -4.41 -0.09 7.13
CA ALA A 112 -4.17 -0.51 5.75
C ALA A 112 -3.99 -2.03 5.69
N CYS A 113 -4.34 -2.63 4.55
CA CYS A 113 -4.11 -4.05 4.32
C CYS A 113 -2.77 -4.26 3.61
N LEU A 114 -1.81 -4.92 4.26
CA LEU A 114 -0.53 -5.28 3.66
C LEU A 114 -0.60 -6.64 2.96
N GLU A 115 0.07 -6.78 1.83
CA GLU A 115 0.12 -8.03 1.06
C GLU A 115 1.10 -9.02 1.67
N ASN A 116 2.18 -8.49 2.25
CA ASN A 116 3.17 -9.30 2.92
C ASN A 116 2.65 -9.79 4.28
N THR A 117 2.11 -11.01 4.31
CA THR A 117 1.63 -11.66 5.55
C THR A 117 2.72 -11.87 6.60
N ALA A 118 3.98 -11.95 6.16
CA ALA A 118 5.15 -12.08 7.02
C ALA A 118 5.65 -10.73 7.57
N ASP A 119 5.01 -9.60 7.25
CA ASP A 119 5.45 -8.29 7.74
C ASP A 119 5.49 -8.25 9.28
N SER A 120 6.54 -7.67 9.84
CA SER A 120 6.79 -7.61 11.29
C SER A 120 5.96 -6.53 11.98
N THR A 121 5.45 -5.56 11.23
CA THR A 121 4.66 -4.44 11.77
C THR A 121 3.16 -4.72 11.76
N LYS A 122 2.74 -5.93 11.34
CA LYS A 122 1.34 -6.33 11.36
C LYS A 122 0.72 -6.24 12.76
N LEU A 123 -0.58 -6.00 12.81
CA LEU A 123 -1.36 -5.99 14.04
C LEU A 123 -1.29 -7.35 14.75
N VAL A 124 -1.26 -7.32 16.08
CA VAL A 124 -1.26 -8.50 16.94
C VAL A 124 -2.44 -8.41 17.92
N PRO A 125 -3.36 -9.40 17.97
CA PRO A 125 -3.38 -10.65 17.19
C PRO A 125 -3.54 -10.41 15.68
N VAL A 126 -3.03 -11.35 14.88
CA VAL A 126 -3.03 -11.22 13.41
C VAL A 126 -4.47 -11.20 12.90
N VAL A 127 -4.85 -10.08 12.28
CA VAL A 127 -6.12 -9.94 11.57
C VAL A 127 -5.86 -10.02 10.08
N ALA A 128 -6.46 -11.01 9.43
CA ALA A 128 -6.40 -11.15 7.98
C ALA A 128 -7.25 -10.07 7.32
N CYS A 129 -6.81 -9.62 6.15
CA CYS A 129 -7.53 -8.63 5.35
C CYS A 129 -7.37 -8.93 3.86
N GLY A 130 -8.21 -8.28 3.06
CA GLY A 130 -8.27 -8.46 1.62
C GLY A 130 -9.54 -9.14 1.15
N GLY A 131 -9.65 -9.36 -0.16
CA GLY A 131 -10.80 -10.02 -0.78
C GLY A 131 -10.65 -11.55 -0.79
N THR A 132 -11.61 -12.24 -1.42
CA THR A 132 -11.65 -13.71 -1.51
C THR A 132 -10.43 -14.35 -2.19
N THR A 133 -9.68 -13.60 -3.00
CA THR A 133 -8.50 -14.09 -3.74
C THR A 133 -7.18 -13.53 -3.24
N ASN A 134 -7.20 -12.59 -2.28
CA ASN A 134 -6.02 -11.84 -1.85
C ASN A 134 -5.95 -11.88 -0.31
N THR A 135 -5.03 -12.67 0.24
CA THR A 135 -4.82 -12.75 1.70
C THR A 135 -3.68 -11.83 2.12
N GLY A 136 -4.01 -10.83 2.93
CA GLY A 136 -3.06 -9.89 3.54
C GLY A 136 -3.20 -9.83 5.06
N VAL A 137 -2.47 -8.92 5.69
CA VAL A 137 -2.50 -8.65 7.14
C VAL A 137 -2.67 -7.17 7.42
N ILE A 138 -3.42 -6.84 8.48
CA ILE A 138 -3.65 -5.45 8.86
C ILE A 138 -2.38 -4.82 9.42
N TYR A 139 -2.08 -3.62 8.94
CA TYR A 139 -1.19 -2.66 9.58
C TYR A 139 -2.03 -1.52 10.15
N GLN A 140 -1.80 -1.18 11.41
CA GLN A 140 -2.61 -0.21 12.15
C GLN A 140 -1.71 0.85 12.77
N VAL A 141 -2.13 2.10 12.64
CA VAL A 141 -1.54 3.26 13.32
C VAL A 141 -2.62 3.88 14.18
N ASN A 142 -2.34 3.98 15.48
CA ASN A 142 -3.23 4.60 16.44
C ASN A 142 -2.67 5.95 16.85
N ASN A 143 -3.57 6.87 17.16
CA ASN A 143 -3.23 8.03 17.95
C ASN A 143 -3.84 7.88 19.34
N GLN A 144 -2.98 7.84 20.36
CA GLN A 144 -3.39 7.70 21.76
C GLN A 144 -3.97 9.02 22.25
#